data_AF-A0A9Q0PHZ7-F1
#
_entry.id   AF-A0A9Q0PHZ7-F1
#
_cell.length_a   1.000
_cell.length_b   1.000
_cell.length_c   1.000
_cell.angle_alpha   90.00
_cell.angle_beta   90.00
_cell.angle_gamma   90.00
#
_symmetry.space_group_name_H-M   'P 1'
#
loop_
_entity.id
_entity.type
_entity.pdbx_description
1 polymer ?
#
loop_
_entity_poly.entity_id
_entity_poly.type
_entity_poly.pdbx_seq_one_letter_code
_entity_poly.pdbx_strand_id
1 'polypeptide(L)'
;MSFSFSISKPLAFPQQPLFSSLGGNKRESGIWRNHQVVKKLVVRAGPKKISFGKDCREALQAGIDKLADAVSITLGPKGRNVVLSDSKTLKVVNDGVTIARAIELPDSMENIGAILIQEIA
;
A
#
# COMPACT_ATOMS: atom_id res chain seq x y z
N MET A 1 11.71 26.19 43.06
CA MET A 1 11.49 25.61 44.40
C MET A 1 10.01 25.27 44.46
N SER A 2 9.51 24.03 44.54
CA SER A 2 10.07 22.77 45.01
C SER A 2 9.23 21.62 44.43
N PHE A 3 9.88 20.59 43.90
CA PHE A 3 9.25 19.31 43.53
C PHE A 3 9.00 18.48 44.80
N SER A 4 7.90 17.74 44.85
CA SER A 4 7.75 16.65 45.82
C SER A 4 7.19 15.41 45.13
N PHE A 5 7.99 14.35 45.18
CA PHE A 5 7.78 13.02 44.63
C PHE A 5 7.38 12.13 45.81
N SER A 6 6.31 11.33 45.70
CA SER A 6 5.96 10.35 46.72
C SER A 6 6.06 8.93 46.14
N ILE A 7 7.11 8.23 46.57
CA ILE A 7 7.38 6.81 46.33
C ILE A 7 7.02 6.06 47.62
N SER A 8 6.15 5.06 47.53
CA SER A 8 5.98 3.99 48.52
C SER A 8 5.13 2.88 47.87
N LYS A 9 5.43 1.56 47.87
CA LYS A 9 6.27 0.68 48.70
C LYS A 9 6.71 -0.56 47.89
N PRO A 10 7.82 -1.23 48.23
CA PRO A 10 8.23 -2.55 47.71
C PRO A 10 7.85 -3.71 48.66
N LEU A 11 8.20 -4.96 48.26
CA LEU A 11 8.22 -6.25 49.01
C LEU A 11 6.95 -7.13 48.82
N ALA A 12 6.99 -8.45 48.62
CA ALA A 12 8.04 -9.47 48.74
C ALA A 12 7.67 -10.73 47.90
N PHE A 13 8.66 -11.42 47.36
CA PHE A 13 8.58 -12.85 46.99
C PHE A 13 8.51 -13.71 48.27
N PRO A 14 7.84 -14.88 48.24
CA PRO A 14 8.64 -16.11 48.36
C PRO A 14 8.11 -17.37 47.63
N GLN A 15 9.08 -18.13 47.12
CA GLN A 15 9.29 -19.59 47.14
C GLN A 15 8.39 -20.56 46.35
N GLN A 16 9.03 -21.26 45.40
CA GLN A 16 8.59 -22.51 44.79
C GLN A 16 8.69 -23.68 45.79
N PRO A 17 7.79 -24.68 45.75
CA PRO A 17 8.07 -25.97 46.38
C PRO A 17 8.95 -26.85 45.49
N LEU A 18 10.01 -27.35 46.14
CA LEU A 18 11.03 -28.28 45.67
C LEU A 18 10.47 -29.72 45.68
N PHE A 19 10.52 -30.41 44.54
CA PHE A 19 10.44 -31.87 44.29
C PHE A 19 9.65 -32.82 45.24
N SER A 20 8.72 -33.58 44.66
CA SER A 20 8.63 -35.07 44.79
C SER A 20 7.57 -35.59 43.80
N SER A 21 7.97 -36.35 42.77
CA SER A 21 7.96 -37.82 42.76
C SER A 21 6.56 -38.44 42.87
N LEU A 22 5.96 -38.85 41.74
CA LEU A 22 5.52 -40.23 41.46
C LEU A 22 4.71 -40.29 40.16
N GLY A 23 5.11 -41.20 39.27
CA GLY A 23 4.24 -42.15 38.54
C GLY A 23 2.98 -41.64 37.83
N GLY A 24 2.92 -41.86 36.52
CA GLY A 24 1.63 -41.88 35.83
C GLY A 24 1.73 -41.79 34.32
N ASN A 25 1.94 -42.94 33.68
CA ASN A 25 1.89 -43.13 32.24
C ASN A 25 0.48 -42.75 31.72
N LYS A 26 0.35 -41.64 30.98
CA LYS A 26 -0.88 -41.29 30.25
C LYS A 26 -0.53 -40.98 28.80
N ARG A 27 -0.94 -41.90 27.95
CA ARG A 27 -0.83 -41.92 26.49
C ARG A 27 -1.34 -40.59 25.90
N GLU A 28 -0.44 -39.79 25.36
CA GLU A 28 -0.82 -38.70 24.46
C GLU A 28 -1.02 -39.26 23.04
N SER A 29 -2.22 -39.76 22.78
CA SER A 29 -2.70 -39.99 21.42
C SER A 29 -3.76 -38.93 21.11
N GLY A 30 -3.29 -37.72 20.81
CA GLY A 30 -4.12 -36.62 20.33
C GLY A 30 -3.57 -36.14 19.01
N ILE A 31 -4.04 -36.73 17.91
CA ILE A 31 -3.84 -36.20 16.56
C ILE A 31 -4.62 -34.88 16.50
N TRP A 32 -3.94 -33.77 16.79
CA TRP A 32 -4.47 -32.44 16.53
C TRP A 32 -4.50 -32.21 15.02
N ARG A 33 -5.58 -32.68 14.37
CA ARG A 33 -5.90 -32.22 13.01
C ARG A 33 -6.32 -30.76 13.13
N ASN A 34 -5.40 -29.85 12.85
CA ASN A 34 -5.69 -28.45 12.59
C ASN A 34 -6.66 -28.37 11.40
N HIS A 35 -7.96 -28.34 11.68
CA HIS A 35 -9.00 -28.06 10.71
C HIS A 35 -8.92 -26.56 10.40
N GLN A 36 -7.97 -26.21 9.54
CA GLN A 36 -7.88 -24.88 8.94
C GLN A 36 -9.20 -24.61 8.20
N VAL A 37 -10.08 -23.84 8.83
CA VAL A 37 -11.29 -23.30 8.20
C VAL A 37 -10.83 -22.34 7.12
N VAL A 38 -10.74 -22.82 5.88
CA VAL A 38 -10.49 -21.97 4.71
C VAL A 38 -11.67 -21.00 4.60
N LYS A 39 -11.42 -19.71 4.92
CA LYS A 39 -12.40 -18.64 4.76
C LYS A 39 -12.90 -18.65 3.31
N LYS A 40 -14.19 -18.94 3.12
CA LYS A 40 -14.86 -18.91 1.82
C LYS A 40 -14.83 -17.48 1.28
N LEU A 41 -13.93 -17.22 0.33
CA LEU A 41 -13.78 -15.93 -0.32
C LEU A 41 -14.96 -15.75 -1.29
N VAL A 42 -15.93 -14.93 -0.93
CA VAL A 42 -17.05 -14.58 -1.80
C VAL A 42 -16.55 -13.50 -2.77
N VAL A 43 -16.24 -13.87 -4.00
CA VAL A 43 -15.89 -12.91 -5.06
C VAL A 43 -17.17 -12.19 -5.50
N ARG A 44 -17.26 -10.89 -5.22
CA ARG A 44 -18.27 -10.00 -5.79
C ARG A 44 -17.67 -9.29 -6.99
N ALA A 45 -18.15 -9.57 -8.21
CA ALA A 45 -17.73 -8.86 -9.42
C ALA A 45 -18.86 -7.96 -9.91
N GLY A 46 -18.56 -6.67 -10.14
CA GLY A 46 -19.46 -5.71 -10.77
C GLY A 46 -19.38 -5.73 -12.31
N PRO A 47 -20.32 -5.09 -13.01
CA PRO A 47 -20.29 -4.98 -14.47
C PRO A 47 -19.05 -4.21 -14.93
N LYS A 48 -18.38 -4.70 -15.98
CA LYS A 48 -17.19 -4.06 -16.57
C LYS A 48 -17.55 -3.42 -17.91
N LYS A 49 -17.05 -2.20 -18.14
CA LYS A 49 -17.11 -1.54 -19.45
C LYS A 49 -16.02 -2.12 -20.34
N ILE A 50 -16.39 -2.50 -21.57
CA ILE A 50 -15.47 -3.05 -22.56
C ILE A 50 -15.60 -2.22 -23.84
N SER A 51 -14.48 -1.74 -24.35
CA SER A 51 -14.40 -0.97 -25.60
C SER A 51 -13.42 -1.62 -26.57
N PHE A 52 -13.71 -1.52 -27.87
CA PHE A 52 -12.93 -2.17 -28.92
C PHE A 52 -12.65 -1.20 -30.07
N GLY A 53 -11.74 -1.62 -30.96
CA GLY A 53 -11.55 -0.97 -32.26
C GLY A 53 -10.80 0.36 -32.19
N LYS A 54 -11.25 1.32 -33.00
CA LYS A 54 -10.59 2.62 -33.18
C LYS A 54 -10.78 3.51 -31.95
N ASP A 55 -12.00 3.65 -31.48
CA ASP A 55 -12.36 4.52 -30.35
C ASP A 55 -11.59 4.18 -29.07
N CYS A 56 -11.36 2.88 -28.83
CA CYS A 56 -10.55 2.41 -27.69
C CYS A 56 -9.09 2.86 -27.81
N ARG A 57 -8.50 2.78 -29.01
CA ARG A 57 -7.12 3.22 -29.26
C ARG A 57 -6.97 4.73 -29.17
N GLU A 58 -7.96 5.47 -29.68
CA GLU A 58 -7.96 6.93 -29.58
C GLU A 58 -8.07 7.40 -28.12
N ALA A 59 -8.91 6.77 -27.30
CA ALA A 59 -8.99 7.07 -25.88
C ALA A 59 -7.68 6.76 -25.13
N LEU A 60 -7.05 5.62 -25.43
CA LEU A 60 -5.75 5.28 -24.84
C LEU A 60 -4.65 6.27 -25.27
N GLN A 61 -4.61 6.60 -26.57
CA GLN A 61 -3.67 7.56 -27.12
C GLN A 61 -3.84 8.94 -26.47
N ALA A 62 -5.06 9.42 -26.31
CA ALA A 62 -5.33 10.70 -25.65
C ALA A 62 -4.79 10.75 -24.21
N GLY A 63 -4.86 9.63 -23.47
CA GLY A 63 -4.27 9.53 -22.14
C GLY A 63 -2.73 9.57 -22.15
N ILE A 64 -2.12 8.87 -23.12
CA ILE A 64 -0.67 8.87 -23.32
C ILE A 64 -0.17 10.28 -23.69
N ASP A 65 -0.86 10.94 -24.61
CA ASP A 65 -0.48 12.28 -25.08
C ASP A 65 -0.52 13.30 -23.93
N LYS A 66 -1.58 13.26 -23.09
CA LYS A 66 -1.67 14.13 -21.89
C LYS A 66 -0.51 13.93 -20.92
N LEU A 67 -0.12 12.68 -20.68
CA LEU A 67 1.03 12.36 -19.83
C LEU A 67 2.34 12.85 -20.47
N ALA A 68 2.53 12.59 -21.76
CA ALA A 68 3.72 12.95 -22.50
C ALA A 68 3.92 14.47 -22.54
N ASP A 69 2.86 15.24 -22.79
CA ASP A 69 2.89 16.69 -22.79
C ASP A 69 3.35 17.25 -21.44
N ALA A 70 2.84 16.68 -20.34
CA ALA A 70 3.20 17.11 -18.99
C ALA A 70 4.65 16.78 -18.59
N VAL A 71 5.22 15.70 -19.10
CA VAL A 71 6.61 15.29 -18.78
C VAL A 71 7.61 15.96 -19.72
N SER A 72 7.23 16.23 -20.97
CA SER A 72 8.09 16.78 -22.02
C SER A 72 8.78 18.09 -21.61
N ILE A 73 8.10 18.93 -20.83
CA ILE A 73 8.60 20.22 -20.34
C ILE A 73 9.79 20.11 -19.40
N THR A 74 10.00 18.95 -18.77
CA THR A 74 11.12 18.68 -17.86
C THR A 74 12.34 18.10 -18.55
N LEU A 75 12.25 17.78 -19.83
CA LEU A 75 13.34 17.11 -20.56
C LEU A 75 14.51 18.07 -20.84
N GLY A 76 15.72 17.52 -20.69
CA GLY A 76 16.97 18.20 -21.04
C GLY A 76 17.49 19.20 -20.00
N PRO A 77 18.69 19.77 -20.24
CA PRO A 77 19.36 20.67 -19.29
C PRO A 77 18.66 22.02 -19.11
N LYS A 78 17.69 22.35 -19.97
CA LYS A 78 16.86 23.57 -19.90
C LYS A 78 15.39 23.24 -19.59
N GLY A 79 15.13 22.08 -19.00
CA GLY A 79 13.80 21.70 -18.52
C GLY A 79 13.22 22.73 -17.55
N ARG A 80 11.89 22.84 -17.54
CA ARG A 80 11.13 23.73 -16.66
C ARG A 80 10.64 22.97 -15.44
N ASN A 81 10.35 23.72 -14.38
CA ASN A 81 9.75 23.17 -13.18
C ASN A 81 8.24 23.03 -13.37
N VAL A 82 7.69 21.95 -12.81
CA VAL A 82 6.26 21.68 -12.77
C VAL A 82 5.77 21.84 -11.34
N VAL A 83 4.61 22.44 -11.17
CA VAL A 83 3.97 22.60 -9.86
C VAL A 83 2.89 21.54 -9.74
N LEU A 84 3.03 20.68 -8.74
CA LEU A 84 2.08 19.63 -8.40
C LEU A 84 1.30 20.05 -7.15
N SER A 85 -0.03 19.93 -7.22
CA SER A 85 -0.90 20.10 -6.06
C SER A 85 -1.17 18.74 -5.43
N ASP A 86 -0.41 18.41 -4.38
CA ASP A 86 -0.69 17.24 -3.56
C ASP A 86 -1.73 17.59 -2.49
N SER A 87 -2.23 16.60 -1.78
CA SER A 87 -3.37 16.65 -0.84
C SER A 87 -3.36 17.84 0.13
N LYS A 88 -2.17 18.38 0.51
CA LYS A 88 -2.03 19.50 1.44
C LYS A 88 -0.83 20.43 1.16
N THR A 89 -0.01 20.15 0.16
CA THR A 89 1.21 20.94 -0.11
C THR A 89 1.42 21.12 -1.61
N LEU A 90 1.84 22.33 -2.00
CA LEU A 90 2.31 22.60 -3.34
C LEU A 90 3.76 22.13 -3.44
N LYS A 91 4.04 21.25 -4.40
CA LYS A 91 5.39 20.72 -4.66
C LYS A 91 5.88 21.26 -6.00
N VAL A 92 7.07 21.83 -6.02
CA VAL A 92 7.77 22.23 -7.25
C VAL A 92 8.78 21.14 -7.58
N VAL A 93 8.63 20.54 -8.76
CA VAL A 93 9.29 19.29 -9.15
C VAL A 93 9.89 19.45 -10.55
N ASN A 94 11.08 18.92 -10.77
CA ASN A 94 11.80 18.99 -12.04
C ASN A 94 12.14 17.60 -12.63
N ASP A 95 11.78 16.52 -11.95
CA ASP A 95 11.97 15.16 -12.42
C ASP A 95 10.69 14.59 -13.04
N GLY A 96 10.81 14.17 -14.30
CA GLY A 96 9.69 13.62 -15.07
C GLY A 96 9.06 12.37 -14.46
N VAL A 97 9.82 11.55 -13.72
CA VAL A 97 9.32 10.32 -13.10
C VAL A 97 8.35 10.60 -11.96
N THR A 98 8.67 11.56 -11.07
CA THR A 98 7.73 11.96 -10.01
C THR A 98 6.49 12.63 -10.59
N ILE A 99 6.64 13.42 -11.65
CA ILE A 99 5.50 14.05 -12.34
C ILE A 99 4.59 12.98 -12.93
N ALA A 100 5.14 11.99 -13.65
CA ALA A 100 4.35 10.93 -14.26
C ALA A 100 3.50 10.18 -13.22
N ARG A 101 4.10 9.81 -12.08
CA ARG A 101 3.40 9.10 -10.99
C ARG A 101 2.32 9.92 -10.28
N ALA A 102 2.38 11.24 -10.36
CA ALA A 102 1.42 12.12 -9.71
C ALA A 102 0.19 12.42 -10.60
N ILE A 103 0.25 12.08 -11.89
CA ILE A 103 -0.82 12.38 -12.84
C ILE A 103 -1.85 11.25 -12.80
N GLU A 104 -3.09 11.62 -12.46
CA GLU A 104 -4.27 10.76 -12.56
C GLU A 104 -5.31 11.44 -13.47
N LEU A 105 -5.83 10.69 -14.44
CA LEU A 105 -6.83 11.20 -15.38
C LEU A 105 -8.25 10.80 -14.93
N PRO A 106 -9.25 11.67 -15.13
CA PRO A 106 -10.62 11.42 -14.69
C PRO A 106 -11.31 10.32 -15.50
N ASP A 107 -10.99 10.21 -16.80
CA ASP A 107 -11.53 9.13 -17.64
C ASP A 107 -10.72 7.84 -17.45
N SER A 108 -11.42 6.74 -17.21
CA SER A 108 -10.78 5.46 -16.94
C SER A 108 -9.97 4.92 -18.13
N MET A 109 -10.42 5.15 -19.37
CA MET A 109 -9.73 4.59 -20.54
C MET A 109 -8.46 5.37 -20.84
N GLU A 110 -8.53 6.70 -20.78
CA GLU A 110 -7.34 7.55 -20.85
C GLU A 110 -6.35 7.25 -19.73
N ASN A 111 -6.84 7.10 -18.48
CA ASN A 111 -5.99 6.81 -17.32
C ASN A 111 -5.26 5.47 -17.47
N ILE A 112 -5.93 4.44 -18.02
CA ILE A 112 -5.27 3.16 -18.36
C ILE A 112 -4.13 3.40 -19.34
N GLY A 113 -4.32 4.22 -20.38
CA GLY A 113 -3.28 4.58 -21.34
C GLY A 113 -2.05 5.22 -20.68
N ALA A 114 -2.29 6.16 -19.77
CA ALA A 114 -1.23 6.83 -19.01
C ALA A 114 -0.45 5.85 -18.11
N ILE A 115 -1.15 4.99 -17.37
CA ILE A 115 -0.55 3.98 -16.48
C ILE A 115 0.30 2.98 -17.28
N LEU A 116 -0.15 2.55 -18.46
CA LEU A 116 0.61 1.61 -19.29
C LEU A 116 2.02 2.12 -19.63
N ILE A 117 2.18 3.42 -19.86
CA ILE A 117 3.49 4.01 -20.16
C ILE A 117 4.34 4.19 -18.91
N GLN A 118 3.73 4.54 -17.78
CA GLN A 118 4.42 4.67 -16.50
C GLN A 118 5.08 3.36 -16.04
N GLU A 119 4.49 2.22 -16.40
CA GLU A 119 4.95 0.90 -15.96
C GLU A 119 6.10 0.35 -16.80
N ILE A 120 6.24 0.85 -18.05
CA ILE A 120 7.26 0.42 -19.00
C ILE A 120 8.50 1.31 -18.93
N ALA A 121 8.31 2.61 -18.64
CA ALA A 121 9.35 3.63 -18.58
C ALA A 121 10.20 3.56 -17.30
#